data_AF-A0A1G0EHV7-F1
#
_entry.id   AF-A0A1G0EHV7-F1
#
_cell.length_a   1.000
_cell.length_b   1.000
_cell.length_c   1.000
_cell.angle_alpha   90.00
_cell.angle_beta   90.00
_cell.angle_gamma   90.00
#
_symmetry.space_group_name_H-M   'P 1'
#
loop_
_entity.id
_entity.type
_entity.pdbx_description
1 polymer ?
#
loop_
_entity_poly.entity_id
_entity_poly.type
_entity_poly.pdbx_seq_one_letter_code
_entity_poly.pdbx_strand_id
1 'polypeptide(L)'
;MKIDQSRRQESQSRDQQLASEHPFALYRGFSGPHFGVNHPFTNPYIEEPRQPRYLPAEKRSEIGKWFVKKFSINYWDAALFATGSFSAAKAYAGDFGSVGIIEPGEESSCSICWSPVYDSLFAELESRPQVPVADILDGGKYESFAWQEERKRHESILSGHELMVVAHSFRVAKWFNPNISPDQP
;
A
#
# COMPACT_ATOMS: atom_id res chain seq x y z
N MET A 1 15.07 -23.99 13.37
CA MET A 1 14.50 -23.03 14.34
C MET A 1 15.36 -21.78 14.62
N LYS A 2 16.70 -21.84 14.71
CA LYS A 2 17.53 -20.64 15.01
C LYS A 2 17.59 -19.58 13.88
N ILE A 3 17.51 -19.99 12.62
CA ILE A 3 17.63 -19.09 11.45
C ILE A 3 16.43 -18.13 11.32
N ASP A 4 15.24 -18.56 11.73
CA ASP A 4 14.00 -17.76 11.61
C ASP A 4 13.93 -16.64 12.67
N GLN A 5 14.48 -16.87 13.87
CA GLN A 5 14.52 -15.86 14.92
C GLN A 5 15.50 -14.71 14.60
N SER A 6 16.66 -15.00 14.02
CA SER A 6 17.63 -13.96 13.61
C SER A 6 17.08 -13.08 12.49
N ARG A 7 16.40 -13.65 11.48
CA ARG A 7 15.77 -12.87 10.39
C ARG A 7 14.65 -11.96 10.88
N ARG A 8 13.86 -12.40 11.85
CA ARG A 8 12.80 -11.56 12.46
C ARG A 8 13.38 -10.39 13.26
N GLN A 9 14.45 -10.62 14.03
CA GLN A 9 15.13 -9.56 14.79
C GLN A 9 15.79 -8.53 13.87
N GLU A 10 16.43 -8.96 12.78
CA GLU A 10 17.00 -8.05 11.77
C GLU A 10 15.92 -7.21 11.06
N SER A 11 14.78 -7.80 10.72
CA SER A 11 13.65 -7.07 10.12
C SER A 11 13.08 -6.01 11.08
N GLN A 12 12.90 -6.36 12.36
CA GLN A 12 12.41 -5.42 13.38
C GLN A 12 13.38 -4.27 13.63
N SER A 13 14.69 -4.56 13.68
CA SER A 13 15.75 -3.54 13.82
C SER A 13 15.75 -2.56 12.64
N ARG A 14 15.59 -3.07 11.41
CA ARG A 14 15.57 -2.24 10.20
C ARG A 14 14.31 -1.39 10.09
N ASP A 15 13.15 -1.92 10.46
CA ASP A 15 11.90 -1.15 10.50
C ASP A 15 12.01 0.00 11.51
N GLN A 16 12.61 -0.24 12.69
CA GLN A 16 12.83 0.80 13.70
C GLN A 16 13.79 1.88 13.22
N GLN A 17 14.87 1.49 12.54
CA GLN A 17 15.80 2.46 11.95
C GLN A 17 15.10 3.31 10.89
N LEU A 18 14.41 2.69 9.92
CA LEU A 18 13.73 3.40 8.85
C LEU A 18 12.56 4.26 9.35
N ALA A 19 11.84 3.82 10.39
CA ALA A 19 10.82 4.61 11.04
C ALA A 19 11.40 5.85 11.75
N SER A 20 12.66 5.81 12.19
CA SER A 20 13.31 7.00 12.76
C SER A 20 13.85 7.97 11.70
N GLU A 21 14.37 7.44 10.58
CA GLU A 21 14.84 8.25 9.44
C GLU A 21 13.67 8.86 8.65
N HIS A 22 12.56 8.14 8.55
CA HIS A 22 11.41 8.48 7.71
C HIS A 22 10.08 8.15 8.43
N PRO A 23 9.72 8.92 9.48
CA PRO A 23 8.59 8.59 10.37
C PRO A 23 7.21 8.63 9.70
N PHE A 24 7.10 9.29 8.55
CA PHE A 24 5.86 9.40 7.78
C PHE A 24 6.03 8.93 6.33
N ALA A 25 6.95 7.98 6.10
CA ALA A 25 7.12 7.40 4.76
C ALA A 25 5.98 6.44 4.41
N LEU A 26 5.54 6.55 3.16
CA LEU A 26 4.61 5.62 2.56
C LEU A 26 5.40 4.62 1.71
N TYR A 27 5.55 3.39 2.21
CA TYR A 27 6.29 2.33 1.55
C TYR A 27 5.41 1.53 0.61
N ARG A 28 5.94 1.20 -0.56
CA ARG A 28 5.31 0.28 -1.52
C ARG A 28 6.31 -0.79 -1.96
N GLY A 29 5.85 -2.03 -1.96
CA GLY A 29 6.55 -3.14 -2.59
C GLY A 29 6.33 -3.16 -4.09
N PHE A 30 7.40 -3.37 -4.84
CA PHE A 30 7.41 -3.47 -6.30
C PHE A 30 8.03 -4.82 -6.68
N SER A 31 7.22 -5.69 -7.30
CA SER A 31 7.67 -6.97 -7.88
C SER A 31 8.06 -6.87 -9.36
N GLY A 32 7.92 -5.68 -9.95
CA GLY A 32 8.18 -5.38 -11.36
C GLY A 32 9.36 -4.42 -11.56
N PRO A 33 9.42 -3.67 -12.68
CA PRO A 33 10.55 -2.81 -13.00
C PRO A 33 10.75 -1.72 -11.95
N HIS A 34 12.02 -1.36 -11.72
CA HIS A 34 12.40 -0.19 -10.96
C HIS A 34 12.10 1.07 -11.77
N PHE A 35 11.25 1.93 -11.24
CA PHE A 35 11.13 3.30 -11.71
C PHE A 35 12.36 4.07 -11.21
N GLY A 36 12.99 4.93 -12.01
CA GLY A 36 14.10 5.74 -11.51
C GLY A 36 13.73 6.58 -10.28
N VAL A 37 14.71 7.00 -9.48
CA VAL A 37 14.47 7.87 -8.31
C VAL A 37 14.00 9.25 -8.78
N ASN A 38 12.96 9.80 -8.15
CA ASN A 38 12.37 11.11 -8.47
C ASN A 38 11.83 11.25 -9.91
N HIS A 39 11.74 10.15 -10.67
CA HIS A 39 11.07 10.15 -11.96
C HIS A 39 9.56 9.91 -11.74
N PRO A 40 8.70 10.80 -12.24
CA PRO A 40 7.27 10.57 -12.16
C PRO A 40 6.88 9.36 -13.02
N PHE A 41 5.98 8.54 -12.50
CA PHE A 41 5.31 7.48 -13.25
C PHE A 41 3.80 7.65 -13.11
N THR A 42 3.08 7.40 -14.20
CA THR A 42 1.61 7.41 -14.20
C THR A 42 1.10 6.26 -13.35
N ASN A 43 0.02 6.49 -12.60
CA ASN A 43 -0.67 5.42 -11.91
C ASN A 43 -1.24 4.44 -12.96
N PRO A 44 -0.70 3.21 -13.08
CA PRO A 44 -1.10 2.29 -14.14
C PRO A 44 -2.57 1.86 -14.00
N TYR A 45 -3.13 1.97 -12.80
CA TYR A 45 -4.45 1.46 -12.49
C TYR A 45 -5.60 2.42 -12.80
N ILE A 46 -5.29 3.65 -13.23
CA ILE A 46 -6.29 4.56 -13.78
C ILE A 46 -6.76 4.07 -15.15
N GLU A 47 -5.82 3.60 -15.97
CA GLU A 47 -6.11 3.11 -17.33
C GLU A 47 -6.42 1.61 -17.34
N GLU A 48 -5.67 0.83 -16.55
CA GLU A 48 -5.82 -0.61 -16.48
C GLU A 48 -6.13 -1.07 -15.04
N PRO A 49 -7.43 -1.18 -14.68
CA PRO A 49 -7.86 -1.62 -13.35
C PRO A 49 -7.14 -2.86 -12.85
N ARG A 50 -6.75 -2.85 -11.57
CA ARG A 50 -6.10 -4.00 -10.93
C ARG A 50 -6.88 -5.29 -11.12
N GLN A 51 -6.17 -6.35 -11.49
CA GLN A 51 -6.72 -7.71 -11.59
C GLN A 51 -6.06 -8.64 -10.54
N PRO A 52 -6.41 -8.55 -9.24
CA PRO A 52 -5.88 -9.48 -8.25
C PRO A 52 -6.26 -10.92 -8.64
N ARG A 53 -5.25 -11.79 -8.71
CA ARG A 53 -5.34 -13.16 -9.30
C ARG A 53 -6.21 -14.13 -8.51
N TYR A 54 -6.41 -13.87 -7.22
CA TYR A 54 -6.99 -14.84 -6.28
C TYR A 54 -8.44 -14.52 -5.88
N LEU A 55 -8.96 -13.34 -6.25
CA LEU A 55 -10.32 -12.94 -5.89
C LEU A 55 -11.28 -13.09 -7.09
N PRO A 56 -12.40 -13.83 -6.95
CA PRO A 56 -13.39 -13.97 -8.02
C PRO A 56 -13.89 -12.63 -8.54
N ALA A 57 -14.18 -12.55 -9.84
CA ALA A 57 -14.61 -11.31 -10.50
C ALA A 57 -15.85 -10.68 -9.85
N GLU A 58 -16.79 -11.50 -9.39
CA GLU A 58 -17.99 -11.05 -8.68
C GLU A 58 -17.65 -10.32 -7.38
N LYS A 59 -16.81 -10.92 -6.52
CA LYS A 59 -16.36 -10.28 -5.27
C LYS A 59 -15.60 -8.98 -5.55
N ARG A 60 -14.74 -8.95 -6.57
CA ARG A 60 -14.04 -7.70 -6.98
C ARG A 60 -15.04 -6.61 -7.38
N SER A 61 -16.06 -6.95 -8.16
CA SER A 61 -17.11 -6.02 -8.57
C SER A 61 -17.89 -5.49 -7.36
N GLU A 62 -18.20 -6.35 -6.39
CA GLU A 62 -18.89 -5.96 -5.15
C GLU A 62 -18.06 -4.97 -4.32
N ILE A 63 -16.76 -5.25 -4.13
CA ILE A 63 -15.85 -4.35 -3.41
C ILE A 63 -15.78 -2.99 -4.09
N GLY A 64 -15.54 -2.96 -5.41
CA GLY A 64 -15.45 -1.71 -6.16
C GLY A 64 -16.75 -0.90 -6.08
N LYS A 65 -17.92 -1.55 -6.23
CA LYS A 65 -19.23 -0.91 -6.06
C LYS A 65 -19.43 -0.33 -4.68
N TRP A 66 -18.97 -1.02 -3.63
CA TRP A 66 -19.08 -0.52 -2.27
C TRP A 66 -18.23 0.76 -2.07
N PHE A 67 -16.97 0.76 -2.52
CA PHE A 67 -16.11 1.95 -2.41
C PHE A 67 -16.67 3.13 -3.22
N VAL A 68 -17.16 2.88 -4.45
CA VAL A 68 -17.82 3.92 -5.25
C VAL A 68 -19.06 4.45 -4.56
N LYS A 69 -19.91 3.58 -4.00
CA LYS A 69 -21.13 4.00 -3.29
C LYS A 69 -20.78 4.85 -2.06
N LYS A 70 -19.73 4.51 -1.32
CA LYS A 70 -19.38 5.16 -0.05
C LYS A 70 -18.56 6.43 -0.22
N PHE A 71 -17.64 6.47 -1.18
CA PHE A 71 -16.67 7.56 -1.34
C PHE A 71 -16.63 8.16 -2.75
N SER A 72 -17.45 7.68 -3.69
CA SER A 72 -17.43 8.07 -5.11
C SER A 72 -16.12 7.74 -5.84
N ILE A 73 -15.26 6.89 -5.26
CA ILE A 73 -13.97 6.49 -5.81
C ILE A 73 -13.86 4.96 -5.75
N ASN A 74 -13.47 4.32 -6.85
CA ASN A 74 -13.19 2.88 -6.88
C ASN A 74 -11.76 2.60 -6.39
N TYR A 75 -11.53 2.73 -5.08
CA TYR A 75 -10.21 2.53 -4.48
C TYR A 75 -9.61 1.14 -4.77
N TRP A 76 -10.45 0.12 -4.82
CA TRP A 76 -10.01 -1.25 -5.07
C TRP A 76 -9.29 -1.41 -6.42
N ASP A 77 -9.84 -0.78 -7.45
CA ASP A 77 -9.33 -0.93 -8.82
C ASP A 77 -8.30 0.13 -9.18
N ALA A 78 -8.42 1.36 -8.66
CA ALA A 78 -7.63 2.52 -9.11
C ALA A 78 -6.43 2.87 -8.20
N ALA A 79 -6.37 2.32 -6.98
CA ALA A 79 -5.35 2.73 -6.02
C ALA A 79 -4.02 1.99 -6.17
N LEU A 80 -2.92 2.70 -5.91
CA LEU A 80 -1.69 2.08 -5.45
C LEU A 80 -1.85 1.69 -3.98
N PHE A 81 -1.52 0.44 -3.69
CA PHE A 81 -1.53 -0.07 -2.33
C PHE A 81 -0.15 0.17 -1.73
N ALA A 82 -0.12 0.72 -0.53
CA ALA A 82 1.08 1.08 0.20
C ALA A 82 0.84 0.97 1.71
N THR A 83 1.87 1.19 2.52
CA THR A 83 1.83 0.98 3.97
C THR A 83 2.90 1.82 4.65
N GLY A 84 2.70 2.21 5.91
CA GLY A 84 3.78 2.77 6.72
C GLY A 84 4.78 1.73 7.26
N SER A 85 4.51 0.44 7.06
CA SER A 85 5.39 -0.65 7.49
C SER A 85 6.31 -1.12 6.35
N PHE A 86 7.62 -0.93 6.53
CA PHE A 86 8.61 -1.39 5.57
C PHE A 86 8.60 -2.92 5.41
N SER A 87 8.48 -3.68 6.51
CA SER A 87 8.36 -5.14 6.44
C SER A 87 7.12 -5.61 5.69
N ALA A 88 5.97 -4.96 5.86
CA ALA A 88 4.77 -5.26 5.09
C ALA A 88 4.96 -4.95 3.61
N ALA A 89 5.54 -3.78 3.27
CA ALA A 89 5.87 -3.44 1.88
C ALA A 89 6.86 -4.44 1.26
N LYS A 90 7.85 -4.91 2.02
CA LYS A 90 8.81 -5.93 1.58
C LYS A 90 8.15 -7.27 1.32
N ALA A 91 7.20 -7.69 2.18
CA ALA A 91 6.44 -8.91 1.96
C ALA A 91 5.66 -8.87 0.63
N TYR A 92 5.10 -7.71 0.28
CA TYR A 92 4.45 -7.49 -1.02
C TYR A 92 5.40 -7.52 -2.22
N ALA A 93 6.64 -7.04 -2.05
CA ALA A 93 7.64 -7.05 -3.11
C ALA A 93 8.11 -8.46 -3.48
N GLY A 94 8.10 -9.38 -2.51
CA GLY A 94 8.67 -10.73 -2.64
C GLY A 94 10.21 -10.74 -2.62
N ASP A 95 10.81 -11.92 -2.77
CA ASP A 95 12.26 -12.12 -2.55
C ASP A 95 13.16 -11.33 -3.51
N PHE A 96 12.68 -11.03 -4.71
CA PHE A 96 13.42 -10.32 -5.76
C PHE A 96 12.89 -8.91 -6.04
N GLY A 97 11.85 -8.48 -5.32
CA GLY A 97 11.29 -7.16 -5.46
C GLY A 97 12.03 -6.11 -4.63
N SER A 98 11.57 -4.88 -4.77
CA SER A 98 12.13 -3.73 -4.06
C SER A 98 11.07 -2.93 -3.34
N VAL A 99 11.49 -2.22 -2.30
CA VAL A 99 10.62 -1.31 -1.58
C VAL A 99 10.98 0.12 -1.95
N GLY A 100 9.99 0.93 -2.29
CA GLY A 100 10.15 2.35 -2.56
C GLY A 100 9.36 3.20 -1.57
N ILE A 101 9.88 4.37 -1.19
CA ILE A 101 9.07 5.44 -0.61
C ILE A 101 8.36 6.13 -1.76
N ILE A 102 7.03 6.04 -1.79
CA ILE A 102 6.22 6.68 -2.83
C ILE A 102 5.66 8.01 -2.34
N GLU A 103 5.60 8.97 -3.26
CA GLU A 103 4.97 10.26 -3.05
C GLU A 103 4.04 10.54 -4.23
N PRO A 104 2.83 11.09 -4.02
CA PRO A 104 1.98 11.52 -5.12
C PRO A 104 2.63 12.69 -5.86
N GLY A 105 2.54 12.69 -7.19
CA GLY A 105 3.12 13.76 -8.02
C GLY A 105 2.38 15.09 -7.88
N GLU A 106 1.05 15.04 -7.77
CA GLU A 106 0.19 16.19 -7.49
C GLU A 106 -0.63 15.95 -6.22
N GLU A 107 -0.17 16.50 -5.10
CA GLU A 107 -0.79 16.29 -3.80
C GLU A 107 -2.28 16.69 -3.77
N SER A 108 -2.67 17.76 -4.48
CA SER A 108 -4.05 18.30 -4.47
C SER A 108 -5.10 17.38 -5.09
N SER A 109 -4.67 16.41 -5.89
CA SER A 109 -5.55 15.40 -6.50
C SER A 109 -5.49 14.05 -5.79
N CYS A 110 -4.62 13.93 -4.78
CA CYS A 110 -4.36 12.67 -4.13
C CYS A 110 -5.39 12.38 -3.03
N SER A 111 -6.04 11.23 -3.13
CA SER A 111 -7.02 10.74 -2.18
C SER A 111 -6.54 9.43 -1.55
N ILE A 112 -6.69 9.31 -0.23
CA ILE A 112 -6.28 8.15 0.56
C ILE A 112 -7.53 7.49 1.13
N CYS A 113 -7.59 6.17 1.03
CA CYS A 113 -8.52 5.34 1.77
C CYS A 113 -7.77 4.37 2.68
N TRP A 114 -8.19 4.28 3.94
CA TRP A 114 -7.53 3.47 4.96
C TRP A 114 -8.54 2.94 5.98
N SER A 115 -8.20 1.81 6.61
CA SER A 115 -8.99 1.21 7.69
C SER A 115 -8.20 1.28 9.01
N PRO A 116 -8.77 1.87 10.08
CA PRO A 116 -8.19 1.79 11.42
C PRO A 116 -8.33 0.40 12.05
N VAL A 117 -9.08 -0.51 11.43
CA VAL A 117 -9.43 -1.82 12.01
C VAL A 117 -8.62 -2.94 11.36
N TYR A 118 -8.36 -2.85 10.06
CA TYR A 118 -7.75 -3.93 9.29
C TYR A 118 -6.37 -3.54 8.80
N ASP A 119 -5.40 -4.41 9.09
CA ASP A 119 -4.05 -4.33 8.54
C ASP A 119 -4.06 -4.48 7.01
N SER A 120 -4.91 -5.37 6.48
CA SER A 120 -5.07 -5.62 5.05
C SER A 120 -6.47 -6.12 4.72
N LEU A 121 -7.15 -5.49 3.76
CA LEU A 121 -8.46 -5.96 3.29
C LEU A 121 -8.37 -7.38 2.72
N PHE A 122 -7.26 -7.67 2.03
CA PHE A 122 -7.07 -8.97 1.39
C PHE A 122 -6.99 -10.09 2.43
N ALA A 123 -6.22 -9.90 3.50
CA ALA A 123 -6.12 -10.87 4.59
C ALA A 123 -7.47 -11.12 5.26
N GLU A 124 -8.30 -10.08 5.40
CA GLU A 124 -9.65 -10.21 5.96
C GLU A 124 -10.60 -11.01 5.06
N LEU A 125 -10.51 -10.79 3.74
CA LEU A 125 -11.30 -11.54 2.76
C LEU A 125 -10.89 -13.02 2.70
N GLU A 126 -9.60 -13.33 2.84
CA GLU A 126 -9.08 -14.69 2.85
C GLU A 126 -9.40 -15.45 4.14
N SER A 127 -9.31 -14.78 5.29
CA SER A 127 -9.52 -15.41 6.60
C SER A 127 -11.00 -15.66 6.91
N ARG A 128 -11.91 -14.92 6.27
CA ARG A 128 -13.36 -14.98 6.54
C ARG A 128 -14.18 -15.19 5.25
N PRO A 129 -13.91 -16.23 4.45
CA PRO A 129 -14.48 -16.40 3.11
C PRO A 129 -16.01 -16.56 3.08
N GLN A 130 -16.60 -16.99 4.20
CA GLN A 130 -18.03 -17.18 4.42
C GLN A 130 -18.80 -15.90 4.80
N VAL A 131 -18.09 -14.84 5.19
CA VAL A 131 -18.71 -13.57 5.58
C VAL A 131 -19.00 -12.77 4.30
N PRO A 132 -20.19 -12.15 4.17
CA PRO A 132 -20.48 -11.26 3.05
C PRO A 132 -19.44 -10.14 2.92
N VAL A 133 -19.07 -9.80 1.68
CA VAL A 133 -18.05 -8.78 1.41
C VAL A 133 -18.46 -7.42 1.99
N ALA A 134 -19.74 -7.04 1.84
CA ALA A 134 -20.26 -5.81 2.43
C ALA A 134 -20.05 -5.73 3.95
N ASP A 135 -20.28 -6.83 4.68
CA ASP A 135 -20.12 -6.88 6.14
C ASP A 135 -18.64 -6.75 6.54
N ILE A 136 -17.72 -7.35 5.77
CA ILE A 136 -16.28 -7.15 5.95
C ILE A 136 -15.94 -5.67 5.74
N LEU A 137 -16.36 -5.07 4.64
CA LEU A 137 -16.04 -3.67 4.31
C LEU A 137 -16.62 -2.68 5.33
N ASP A 138 -17.84 -2.91 5.80
CA ASP A 138 -18.46 -2.08 6.84
C ASP A 138 -17.74 -2.26 8.19
N GLY A 139 -17.34 -3.49 8.54
CA GLY A 139 -16.55 -3.78 9.74
C GLY A 139 -15.16 -3.15 9.73
N GLY A 140 -14.58 -2.91 8.55
CA GLY A 140 -13.30 -2.23 8.38
C GLY A 140 -13.34 -0.75 8.72
N LYS A 141 -14.52 -0.14 8.84
CA LYS A 141 -14.67 1.30 9.15
C LYS A 141 -13.77 2.20 8.29
N TYR A 142 -13.70 1.90 6.98
CA TYR A 142 -12.86 2.67 6.07
C TYR A 142 -13.18 4.16 6.12
N GLU A 143 -12.13 4.96 6.03
CA GLU A 143 -12.18 6.40 5.92
C GLU A 143 -11.49 6.86 4.64
N SER A 144 -11.99 7.94 4.05
CA SER A 144 -11.40 8.59 2.87
C SER A 144 -11.03 10.02 3.23
N PHE A 145 -9.84 10.46 2.84
CA PHE A 145 -9.33 11.80 3.12
C PHE A 145 -8.31 12.26 2.08
N ALA A 146 -8.13 13.58 1.97
CA ALA A 146 -7.18 14.18 1.05
C ALA A 146 -5.74 14.10 1.59
N TRP A 147 -4.74 14.10 0.70
CA TRP A 147 -3.33 14.05 1.10
C TRP A 147 -2.91 15.16 2.08
N GLN A 148 -3.54 16.33 1.99
CA GLN A 148 -3.26 17.51 2.83
C GLN A 148 -3.81 17.37 4.26
N GLU A 149 -4.66 16.38 4.54
CA GLU A 149 -5.16 16.11 5.89
C GLU A 149 -4.07 15.45 6.75
N GLU A 150 -3.05 16.23 7.09
CA GLU A 150 -1.79 15.79 7.70
C GLU A 150 -1.99 14.87 8.91
N ARG A 151 -2.89 15.23 9.82
CA ARG A 151 -3.18 14.42 11.02
C ARG A 151 -3.64 13.01 10.66
N LYS A 152 -4.60 12.88 9.73
CA LYS A 152 -5.12 11.58 9.29
C LYS A 152 -4.06 10.81 8.49
N ARG A 153 -3.32 11.50 7.63
CA ARG A 153 -2.21 10.91 6.88
C ARG A 153 -1.17 10.31 7.83
N HIS A 154 -0.71 11.07 8.81
CA HIS A 154 0.28 10.59 9.78
C HIS A 154 -0.27 9.45 10.64
N GLU A 155 -1.51 9.54 11.12
CA GLU A 155 -2.18 8.47 11.86
C GLU A 155 -2.24 7.17 11.05
N SER A 156 -2.70 7.24 9.80
CA SER A 156 -2.79 6.09 8.91
C SER A 156 -1.43 5.47 8.57
N ILE A 157 -0.39 6.29 8.37
CA ILE A 157 0.97 5.79 8.10
C ILE A 157 1.53 5.12 9.36
N LEU A 158 1.42 5.76 10.53
CA LEU A 158 1.94 5.21 11.78
C LEU A 158 1.25 3.90 12.21
N SER A 159 0.02 3.65 11.76
CA SER A 159 -0.67 2.37 12.00
C SER A 159 0.07 1.18 11.37
N GLY A 160 0.81 1.39 10.30
CA GLY A 160 1.42 0.32 9.51
C GLY A 160 0.42 -0.52 8.71
N HIS A 161 -0.88 -0.20 8.76
CA HIS A 161 -1.89 -0.88 7.95
C HIS A 161 -1.74 -0.52 6.46
N GLU A 162 -2.48 -1.22 5.62
CA GLU A 162 -2.58 -0.94 4.19
C GLU A 162 -3.37 0.35 3.90
N LEU A 163 -2.81 1.19 3.05
CA LEU A 163 -3.42 2.39 2.50
C LEU A 163 -3.66 2.19 1.00
N MET A 164 -4.84 2.56 0.56
CA MET A 164 -5.21 2.68 -0.85
C MET A 164 -5.05 4.14 -1.28
N VAL A 165 -4.03 4.44 -2.06
CA VAL A 165 -3.70 5.80 -2.50
C VAL A 165 -4.02 5.97 -3.99
N VAL A 166 -4.88 6.93 -4.29
CA VAL A 166 -5.28 7.30 -5.66
C VAL A 166 -4.69 8.66 -5.99
N ALA A 167 -3.81 8.71 -6.98
CA ALA A 167 -3.30 9.92 -7.61
C ALA A 167 -3.05 9.65 -9.10
N HIS A 168 -2.96 10.69 -9.92
CA HIS A 168 -2.66 10.55 -11.35
C HIS A 168 -1.23 10.05 -11.63
N SER A 169 -0.28 10.53 -10.83
CA SER A 169 1.12 10.17 -10.93
C SER A 169 1.73 10.04 -9.56
N PHE A 170 2.83 9.31 -9.49
CA PHE A 170 3.63 9.10 -8.30
C PHE A 170 5.10 9.26 -8.66
N ARG A 171 5.95 9.49 -7.67
CA ARG A 171 7.39 9.34 -7.77
C ARG A 171 7.90 8.43 -6.67
N VAL A 172 9.06 7.80 -6.90
CA VAL A 172 9.77 7.08 -5.85
C VAL A 172 10.87 7.99 -5.32
N ALA A 173 10.73 8.47 -4.09
CA ALA A 173 11.69 9.36 -3.44
C ALA A 173 12.97 8.62 -3.03
N LYS A 174 12.86 7.33 -2.69
CA LYS A 174 13.98 6.48 -2.27
C LYS A 174 13.68 5.02 -2.53
N TRP A 175 14.67 4.28 -3.01
CA TRP A 175 14.62 2.83 -3.14
C TRP A 175 15.36 2.11 -2.02
N PHE A 176 14.84 0.96 -1.66
CA PHE A 176 15.49 -0.04 -0.82
C PHE A 176 15.45 -1.35 -1.58
N ASN A 177 16.55 -1.65 -2.26
CA ASN A 177 16.76 -2.92 -2.93
C ASN A 177 17.80 -3.72 -2.14
N PRO A 178 17.61 -5.04 -1.91
CA PRO A 178 18.70 -5.90 -1.47
C PRO A 178 19.83 -6.05 -2.52
N ASN A 179 19.59 -5.80 -3.81
CA ASN A 179 20.48 -6.19 -4.92
C ASN A 179 20.98 -5.04 -5.82
N ILE A 180 20.60 -3.79 -5.60
CA ILE A 180 21.09 -2.66 -6.41
C ILE A 180 22.07 -1.83 -5.57
N SER A 181 23.33 -1.80 -6.03
CA SER A 181 24.30 -0.78 -5.60
C SER A 181 23.77 0.59 -6.06
N PRO A 182 23.87 1.65 -5.24
CA PRO A 182 23.35 2.99 -5.57
C PRO A 182 23.91 3.62 -6.86
N ASP A 183 24.82 2.96 -7.56
CA ASP A 183 25.58 3.45 -8.72
C ASP A 183 25.23 2.78 -10.06
N GLN A 184 24.14 2.01 -10.17
CA GLN A 184 23.71 1.52 -11.50
C GLN A 184 22.50 2.31 -12.03
N PRO A 185 22.63 2.91 -13.23
CA PRO A 185 21.58 3.72 -13.87
C PRO A 185 20.36 2.90 -14.29
#